data_AF-A0A7V2K7G1-F1
#
_entry.id   AF-A0A7V2K7G1-F1
#
_cell.length_a   1.000
_cell.length_b   1.000
_cell.length_c   1.000
_cell.angle_alpha   90.00
_cell.angle_beta   90.00
_cell.angle_gamma   90.00
#
_symmetry.space_group_name_H-M   'P 1'
#
loop_
_entity.id
_entity.type
_entity.pdbx_description
1 polymer ?
#
loop_
_entity_poly.entity_id
_entity_poly.type
_entity_poly.pdbx_seq_one_letter_code
_entity_poly.pdbx_strand_id
1 'polypeptide(L)'
;MKVKIPSKLLEKWERFSPSILDWRHKDTGKLLFKFMWAPESGEFLMAYPPFNHKYTILNWGNHKFHDYVRGIYFREKKTVYLRGHEKEEWLKLTERMLRENGVSEEIRIIWGPEAYREFKEELKGL
;
A
#
# COMPACT_ATOMS: atom_id res chain seq x y z
N MET A 1 8.71 -4.90 12.92
CA MET A 1 7.94 -4.74 11.67
C MET A 1 7.99 -6.08 10.97
N LYS A 2 6.84 -6.68 10.64
CA LYS A 2 6.77 -8.05 10.11
C LYS A 2 6.89 -8.13 8.58
N VAL A 3 7.15 -7.01 7.91
CA VAL A 3 7.35 -6.93 6.46
C VAL A 3 8.80 -6.67 6.11
N LYS A 4 9.21 -7.08 4.91
CA LYS A 4 10.53 -6.83 4.34
C LYS A 4 10.44 -5.63 3.41
N ILE A 5 11.17 -4.56 3.70
CA ILE A 5 11.25 -3.39 2.81
C ILE A 5 12.64 -3.39 2.16
N PRO A 6 12.76 -3.29 0.83
CA PRO A 6 14.06 -3.22 0.17
C PRO A 6 14.93 -2.07 0.71
N SER A 7 16.22 -2.32 0.94
CA SER A 7 17.13 -1.33 1.53
C SER A 7 17.17 0.00 0.76
N LYS A 8 17.13 -0.07 -0.58
CA LYS A 8 17.09 1.12 -1.46
C LYS A 8 15.83 1.99 -1.24
N LEU A 9 14.72 1.38 -0.82
CA LEU A 9 13.52 2.13 -0.41
C LEU A 9 13.73 2.76 0.97
N LEU A 10 14.34 2.06 1.93
CA LEU A 10 14.64 2.60 3.25
C LEU A 10 15.63 3.77 3.22
N GLU A 11 16.52 3.82 2.23
CA GLU A 11 17.39 4.98 1.98
C GLU A 11 16.58 6.24 1.63
N LYS A 12 15.47 6.09 0.90
CA LYS A 12 14.63 7.18 0.38
C LYS A 12 13.45 7.57 1.28
N TRP A 13 13.09 6.70 2.22
CA TRP A 13 11.92 6.88 3.04
C TRP A 13 12.25 6.79 4.51
N GLU A 14 11.52 7.56 5.31
CA GLU A 14 11.60 7.53 6.76
C GLU A 14 10.21 7.26 7.33
N ARG A 15 10.19 6.58 8.47
CA ARG A 15 8.97 6.23 9.17
C ARG A 15 8.66 7.30 10.20
N PHE A 16 7.45 7.84 10.16
CA PHE A 16 7.02 8.92 11.04
C PHE A 16 6.17 8.43 12.22
N SER A 17 5.55 7.25 12.11
CA SER A 17 4.73 6.66 13.18
C SER A 17 4.81 5.12 13.20
N PRO A 18 4.26 4.45 14.23
CA PRO A 18 4.14 3.00 14.26
C PRO A 18 3.25 2.39 13.15
N SER A 19 2.51 3.16 12.37
CA SER A 19 1.73 2.62 11.24
C SER A 19 2.63 2.36 10.02
N ILE A 20 2.46 1.21 9.37
CA ILE A 20 3.13 0.89 8.09
C ILE A 20 2.67 1.79 6.94
N LEU A 21 1.55 2.51 7.12
CA LEU A 21 1.10 3.49 6.15
C LEU A 21 1.71 4.87 6.40
N ASP A 22 2.42 5.11 7.51
CA ASP A 22 2.97 6.43 7.87
C ASP A 22 4.45 6.55 7.55
N TRP A 23 4.74 6.42 6.25
CA TRP A 23 6.06 6.71 5.69
C TRP A 23 6.05 8.05 4.98
N ARG A 24 7.18 8.74 5.06
CA ARG A 24 7.46 10.00 4.39
C ARG A 24 8.69 9.86 3.51
N HIS A 25 8.61 10.32 2.27
CA HIS A 25 9.78 10.36 1.40
C HIS A 25 10.70 11.48 1.86
N LYS A 26 11.98 11.17 2.09
CA LYS A 26 12.96 12.08 2.70
C LYS A 26 13.18 13.34 1.86
N ASP A 27 13.32 13.18 0.54
CA ASP A 27 13.67 14.31 -0.33
C ASP A 27 12.49 15.22 -0.66
N THR A 28 11.25 14.70 -0.62
CA THR A 28 10.07 15.42 -1.12
C THR A 28 9.07 15.76 -0.02
N GLY A 29 9.24 15.19 1.18
CA GLY A 29 8.29 15.31 2.29
C GLY A 29 6.94 14.64 2.04
N LYS A 30 6.71 14.03 0.86
CA LYS A 30 5.43 13.44 0.50
C LYS A 30 5.19 12.16 1.28
N LEU A 31 3.96 11.99 1.73
CA LEU A 31 3.53 10.79 2.46
C LEU A 31 3.25 9.62 1.52
N LEU A 32 3.37 8.40 2.05
CA LEU A 32 2.91 7.19 1.39
C LEU A 32 1.44 7.35 1.03
N PHE A 33 1.16 7.08 -0.24
CA PHE A 33 -0.18 7.09 -0.81
C PHE A 33 -0.54 5.75 -1.45
N LYS A 34 0.44 5.07 -2.07
CA LYS A 34 0.28 3.75 -2.69
C LYS A 34 1.25 2.78 -2.06
N PHE A 35 0.85 1.53 -1.94
CA PHE A 35 1.72 0.46 -1.49
C PHE A 35 1.47 -0.82 -2.28
N MET A 36 2.44 -1.73 -2.20
CA MET A 36 2.36 -3.07 -2.74
C MET A 36 2.93 -4.03 -1.71
N TRP A 37 2.23 -5.12 -1.47
CA TRP A 37 2.70 -6.16 -0.58
C TRP A 37 2.62 -7.51 -1.26
N ALA A 38 3.71 -8.26 -1.23
CA ALA A 38 3.80 -9.63 -1.73
C ALA A 38 3.60 -10.60 -0.53
N PRO A 39 2.44 -11.26 -0.39
CA PRO A 39 2.12 -12.03 0.82
C PRO A 39 3.09 -13.20 1.07
N GLU A 40 3.54 -13.88 0.01
CA GLU A 40 4.43 -15.04 0.12
C GLU A 40 5.84 -14.68 0.60
N SER A 41 6.40 -13.56 0.11
CA SER A 41 7.76 -13.14 0.48
C SER A 41 7.80 -12.19 1.68
N GLY A 42 6.67 -11.53 1.96
CA GLY A 42 6.54 -10.45 2.92
C GLY A 42 7.06 -9.10 2.41
N GLU A 43 7.42 -8.98 1.13
CA GLU A 43 7.99 -7.74 0.58
C GLU A 43 6.95 -6.62 0.54
N PHE A 44 7.31 -5.43 1.04
CA PHE A 44 6.47 -4.24 1.08
C PHE A 44 7.16 -3.08 0.36
N LEU A 45 6.44 -2.50 -0.60
CA LEU A 45 6.89 -1.39 -1.44
C LEU A 45 5.98 -0.18 -1.24
N MET A 46 6.55 1.02 -1.41
CA MET A 46 5.93 2.28 -1.05
C MET A 46 6.03 3.28 -2.18
N ALA A 47 4.99 4.09 -2.39
CA ALA A 47 4.96 5.13 -3.40
C ALA A 47 4.08 6.32 -2.97
N TYR A 48 4.40 7.49 -3.51
CA TYR A 48 3.63 8.73 -3.37
C TYR A 48 3.18 9.22 -4.77
N PRO A 49 2.22 10.15 -4.89
CA PRO A 49 1.78 10.67 -6.19
C PRO A 49 2.88 11.48 -6.92
N PRO A 50 3.08 11.27 -8.24
CA PRO A 50 2.20 10.58 -9.18
C PRO A 50 2.60 9.11 -9.50
N PHE A 51 3.55 8.53 -8.76
CA PHE A 51 4.12 7.21 -9.10
C PHE A 51 3.05 6.11 -9.17
N ASN A 52 3.19 5.22 -10.14
CA ASN A 52 2.27 4.10 -10.38
C ASN A 52 2.85 2.82 -9.77
N HIS A 53 1.99 1.94 -9.22
CA HIS A 53 2.36 0.61 -8.73
C HIS A 53 3.27 -0.14 -9.71
N LYS A 54 3.00 -0.07 -11.03
CA LYS A 54 3.80 -0.76 -12.07
C LYS A 54 5.25 -0.30 -12.07
N TYR A 55 5.49 1.01 -12.06
CA TYR A 55 6.84 1.55 -12.06
C TYR A 55 7.54 1.30 -10.73
N THR A 56 6.82 1.38 -9.61
CA THR A 56 7.44 1.12 -8.31
C THR A 56 7.83 -0.36 -8.17
N ILE A 57 7.02 -1.31 -8.64
CA ILE A 57 7.41 -2.73 -8.68
C ILE A 57 8.61 -2.93 -9.61
N LEU A 58 8.61 -2.34 -10.81
CA LEU A 58 9.71 -2.51 -11.76
C LEU A 58 11.06 -1.99 -11.22
N ASN A 59 11.05 -0.87 -10.51
CA ASN A 59 12.28 -0.23 -10.03
C ASN A 59 12.76 -0.77 -8.69
N TRP A 60 11.85 -1.24 -7.84
CA TRP A 60 12.15 -1.53 -6.44
C TRP A 60 11.72 -2.92 -5.95
N GLY A 61 10.88 -3.61 -6.70
CA GLY A 61 10.39 -4.94 -6.35
C GLY A 61 11.31 -6.05 -6.82
N ASN A 62 11.26 -7.19 -6.12
CA ASN A 62 11.97 -8.41 -6.50
C ASN A 62 11.06 -9.51 -7.07
N HIS A 63 9.76 -9.23 -7.24
CA HIS A 63 8.76 -10.19 -7.71
C HIS A 63 8.00 -9.67 -8.94
N LYS A 64 7.18 -10.54 -9.55
CA LYS A 64 6.37 -10.16 -10.70
C LYS A 64 5.23 -9.27 -10.27
N PHE A 65 4.68 -8.50 -11.20
CA PHE A 65 3.60 -7.55 -10.91
C PHE A 65 2.34 -8.20 -10.29
N HIS A 66 2.03 -9.45 -10.66
CA HIS A 66 0.91 -10.21 -10.12
C HIS A 66 1.19 -10.86 -8.76
N ASP A 67 2.44 -10.82 -8.27
CA ASP A 67 2.79 -11.34 -6.95
C ASP A 67 2.46 -10.33 -5.83
N TYR A 68 1.95 -9.15 -6.19
CA TYR A 68 1.62 -8.08 -5.24
C TYR A 68 0.13 -7.78 -5.17
N VAL A 69 -0.37 -7.75 -3.93
CA VAL A 69 -1.57 -6.99 -3.59
C VAL A 69 -1.22 -5.51 -3.58
N ARG A 70 -2.04 -4.69 -4.25
CA ARG A 70 -1.79 -3.26 -4.43
C ARG A 70 -2.83 -2.48 -3.66
N GLY A 71 -2.41 -1.49 -2.89
CA GLY A 71 -3.30 -0.62 -2.14
C GLY A 71 -3.07 0.85 -2.41
N ILE A 72 -4.10 1.64 -2.10
CA ILE A 72 -4.07 3.11 -2.08
C ILE A 72 -4.69 3.56 -0.76
N TYR A 73 -4.04 4.49 -0.07
CA TYR A 73 -4.50 5.02 1.20
C TYR A 73 -4.94 6.49 1.07
N PHE A 74 -6.23 6.75 1.22
CA PHE A 74 -6.81 8.08 1.31
C PHE A 74 -6.88 8.49 2.79
N ARG A 75 -5.87 9.26 3.22
CA ARG A 75 -5.72 9.70 4.62
C ARG A 75 -6.92 10.50 5.11
N GLU A 76 -7.37 11.46 4.31
CA GLU A 76 -8.49 12.36 4.65
C GLU A 76 -9.78 11.59 4.97
N LYS A 77 -9.97 10.44 4.33
CA LYS A 77 -11.13 9.57 4.50
C LYS A 77 -10.88 8.37 5.42
N LYS A 78 -9.67 8.26 5.98
CA LYS A 78 -9.21 7.09 6.73
C LYS A 78 -9.55 5.77 6.02
N THR A 79 -9.35 5.68 4.70
CA THR A 79 -9.75 4.52 3.91
C THR A 79 -8.63 3.99 3.02
N VAL A 80 -8.39 2.68 3.09
CA VAL A 80 -7.48 1.94 2.22
C VAL A 80 -8.29 1.14 1.22
N TYR A 81 -8.05 1.38 -0.06
CA TYR A 81 -8.59 0.57 -1.15
C TYR A 81 -7.55 -0.44 -1.58
N LEU A 82 -7.81 -1.73 -1.35
CA LEU A 82 -7.03 -2.79 -1.96
C LEU A 82 -7.61 -3.11 -3.34
N ARG A 83 -6.76 -3.12 -4.35
CA ARG A 83 -7.13 -3.53 -5.70
C ARG A 83 -7.38 -5.03 -5.71
N GLY A 84 -8.47 -5.43 -6.36
CA GLY A 84 -8.83 -6.84 -6.54
C GLY A 84 -7.65 -7.69 -7.04
N HIS A 85 -7.58 -8.90 -6.49
CA HIS A 85 -6.54 -9.89 -6.73
C HIS A 85 -7.20 -11.24 -7.01
N GLU A 86 -6.59 -12.07 -7.85
CA GLU A 86 -7.14 -13.40 -8.21
C GLU A 86 -7.20 -14.34 -6.99
N LYS A 87 -6.22 -14.23 -6.10
CA LYS A 87 -6.18 -14.91 -4.80
C LYS A 87 -6.87 -14.03 -3.74
N GLU A 88 -8.15 -14.26 -3.47
CA GLU A 88 -8.89 -13.48 -2.46
C GLU A 88 -8.25 -13.56 -1.06
N GLU A 89 -7.72 -14.73 -0.69
CA GLU A 89 -7.00 -14.93 0.58
C GLU A 89 -5.87 -13.91 0.77
N TRP A 90 -5.20 -13.51 -0.31
CA TRP A 90 -4.14 -12.51 -0.24
C TRP A 90 -4.64 -11.13 0.15
N LEU A 91 -5.88 -10.77 -0.20
CA LEU A 91 -6.51 -9.52 0.25
C LEU A 91 -6.72 -9.55 1.78
N LYS A 92 -7.23 -10.67 2.30
CA LYS A 92 -7.42 -10.90 3.75
C LYS A 92 -6.09 -10.90 4.50
N LEU A 93 -5.06 -11.54 3.95
CA LEU A 93 -3.71 -11.51 4.51
C LEU A 93 -3.12 -10.09 4.50
N THR A 94 -3.39 -9.31 3.45
CA THR A 94 -2.90 -7.92 3.35
C THR A 94 -3.56 -7.05 4.41
N GLU A 95 -4.87 -7.17 4.58
CA GLU A 95 -5.61 -6.49 5.64
C GLU A 95 -5.03 -6.83 7.02
N ARG A 96 -4.85 -8.12 7.31
CA ARG A 96 -4.22 -8.58 8.55
C ARG A 96 -2.80 -8.01 8.72
N MET A 97 -1.99 -8.01 7.66
CA MET A 97 -0.65 -7.43 7.69
C MET A 97 -0.68 -5.93 8.03
N LEU A 98 -1.62 -5.16 7.46
CA LEU A 98 -1.78 -3.75 7.78
C LEU A 98 -2.09 -3.56 9.26
N ARG A 99 -3.05 -4.32 9.81
CA ARG A 99 -3.39 -4.28 11.25
C ARG A 99 -2.21 -4.63 12.13
N GLU A 100 -1.54 -5.75 11.85
CA GLU A 100 -0.38 -6.21 12.61
C GLU A 100 0.82 -5.24 12.54
N ASN A 101 0.84 -4.34 11.55
CA ASN A 101 1.85 -3.29 11.43
C ASN A 101 1.28 -1.89 11.71
N GLY A 102 0.30 -1.79 12.62
CA GLY A 102 -0.06 -0.55 13.29
C GLY A 102 -1.11 0.31 12.58
N VAL A 103 -1.78 -0.21 11.55
CA VAL A 103 -2.93 0.49 10.95
C VAL A 103 -4.14 0.38 11.87
N SER A 104 -4.56 1.50 12.45
CA SER A 104 -5.69 1.60 13.38
C SER A 104 -6.98 1.01 12.82
N GLU A 105 -7.79 0.36 13.67
CA GLU A 105 -9.13 -0.15 13.33
C GLU A 105 -10.09 0.93 12.80
N GLU A 106 -9.86 2.19 13.14
CA GLU A 106 -10.61 3.32 12.57
C GLU A 106 -10.39 3.50 11.07
N ILE A 107 -9.26 3.02 10.54
CA ILE A 107 -8.98 3.04 9.11
C ILE A 107 -9.73 1.87 8.47
N ARG A 108 -10.68 2.19 7.58
CA ARG A 108 -11.42 1.20 6.80
C ARG A 108 -10.50 0.59 5.75
N ILE A 109 -10.46 -0.73 5.64
CA ILE A 109 -9.74 -1.45 4.59
C ILE A 109 -10.79 -2.15 3.75
N ILE A 110 -10.90 -1.79 2.47
CA ILE A 110 -11.97 -2.29 1.60
C ILE A 110 -11.41 -2.81 0.28
N TRP A 111 -12.08 -3.83 -0.24
CA TRP A 111 -11.77 -4.48 -1.52
C TRP A 111 -13.03 -5.10 -2.12
N GLY A 112 -12.91 -5.57 -3.37
CA GLY A 112 -14.01 -6.20 -4.09
C GLY A 112 -14.78 -5.24 -5.01
N PRO A 113 -15.87 -5.73 -5.63
CA PRO A 113 -16.61 -4.98 -6.65
C PRO A 113 -17.17 -3.64 -6.16
N GLU A 114 -17.59 -3.57 -4.89
CA GLU A 114 -18.15 -2.36 -4.27
C GLU A 114 -17.07 -1.30 -4.03
N ALA A 115 -15.94 -1.70 -3.46
CA ALA A 115 -14.78 -0.84 -3.27
C ALA A 115 -14.27 -0.24 -4.59
N TYR A 116 -14.36 -1.00 -5.70
CA TYR A 116 -13.99 -0.49 -7.02
C TYR A 116 -14.94 0.60 -7.54
N ARG A 117 -16.24 0.50 -7.27
CA ARG A 117 -17.22 1.53 -7.64
C ARG A 117 -16.98 2.81 -6.83
N GLU A 118 -16.83 2.67 -5.51
CA GLU A 118 -16.49 3.80 -4.64
C GLU A 118 -15.21 4.47 -5.11
N PHE A 119 -14.12 3.71 -5.26
CA PHE A 119 -12.83 4.23 -5.71
C PHE A 119 -12.89 4.97 -7.06
N LYS A 120 -13.70 4.49 -8.01
CA LYS A 120 -13.90 5.15 -9.30
C LYS A 120 -14.55 6.52 -9.17
N GLU A 121 -15.57 6.65 -8.32
CA GLU A 121 -16.20 7.93 -8.04
C GLU A 121 -15.22 8.87 -7.34
N GLU A 122 -14.42 8.36 -6.41
CA GLU A 122 -13.42 9.17 -5.70
C GLU A 122 -12.33 9.72 -6.63
N LEU A 123 -11.88 8.93 -7.60
CA LEU A 123 -10.89 9.38 -8.58
C LEU A 123 -11.39 10.49 -9.50
N LYS A 124 -12.71 10.67 -9.67
CA LYS A 124 -13.27 11.76 -10.50
C LYS A 124 -13.16 13.13 -9.80
N GLY A 125 -12.98 13.14 -8.48
CA GLY A 125 -12.85 14.36 -7.67
C GLY A 125 -11.42 14.79 -7.38
N LEU A 126 -10.41 14.08 -7.90
CA LEU A 126 -8.98 14.39 -7.81
C LEU A 126 -8.46 14.97 -9.13
#